data_AF-A0A182GGL1-F1
#
_entry.id   AF-A0A182GGL1-F1
#
_cell.length_a   1.000
_cell.length_b   1.000
_cell.length_c   1.000
_cell.angle_alpha   90.00
_cell.angle_beta   90.00
_cell.angle_gamma   90.00
#
_symmetry.space_group_name_H-M   'P 1'
#
loop_
_entity.id
_entity.type
_entity.pdbx_description
1 polymer ?
#
loop_
_entity_poly.entity_id
_entity_poly.type
_entity_poly.pdbx_seq_one_letter_code
_entity_poly.pdbx_strand_id
1 'polypeptide(L)'
;MCSLVNNKLTTFHDRILQLTPELKQDYRLNDTFLLAADCSDAPKIAVFMLDNGKGIQIYTGGNYIVYETTGQQESEPILNINDEQLINLKNVIYQFPPDEEIYDFRVYLNDEDILVVENKLNGAVVQYNRKSIASILLPTVHKGRMCGLCSSRAH
;
A
#
# COMPACT_ATOMS: atom_id res chain seq x y z
N MET A 1 13.01 -4.99 -0.49
CA MET A 1 11.71 -4.76 -1.14
C MET A 1 10.77 -5.85 -0.65
N CYS A 2 9.48 -5.57 -0.48
CA CYS A 2 8.45 -6.60 -0.32
C CYS A 2 7.56 -6.59 -1.58
N SER A 3 7.09 -7.75 -2.03
CA SER A 3 6.18 -7.81 -3.19
C SER A 3 5.21 -8.97 -3.06
N LEU A 4 3.92 -8.71 -3.29
CA LEU A 4 2.88 -9.71 -3.45
C LEU A 4 2.52 -9.82 -4.92
N VAL A 5 2.73 -11.00 -5.51
CA VAL A 5 2.30 -11.35 -6.87
C VAL A 5 1.41 -12.58 -6.77
N ASN A 6 0.12 -12.44 -7.10
CA ASN A 6 -0.90 -13.47 -6.86
C ASN A 6 -0.94 -13.86 -5.37
N ASN A 7 -0.55 -15.10 -5.03
CA ASN A 7 -0.45 -15.57 -3.65
C ASN A 7 1.01 -15.76 -3.20
N LYS A 8 1.99 -15.28 -3.96
CA LYS A 8 3.42 -15.39 -3.63
C LYS A 8 3.90 -14.06 -3.06
N LEU A 9 4.30 -14.06 -1.79
CA LEU A 9 4.85 -12.91 -1.10
C LEU A 9 6.36 -13.03 -0.96
N THR A 10 7.11 -12.10 -1.53
CA THR A 10 8.53 -11.90 -1.22
C THR A 10 8.65 -10.86 -0.10
N THR A 11 9.30 -11.20 1.02
CA THR A 11 9.42 -10.34 2.20
C THR A 11 10.60 -9.37 2.11
N PHE A 12 10.72 -8.41 3.05
CA PHE A 12 11.86 -7.48 3.11
C PHE A 12 13.23 -8.14 3.35
N HIS A 13 13.21 -9.41 3.79
CA HIS A 13 14.38 -10.25 4.09
C HIS A 13 14.59 -11.32 3.01
N ASP A 14 14.06 -11.09 1.80
CA ASP A 14 14.21 -11.95 0.61
C ASP A 14 13.67 -13.38 0.79
N ARG A 15 12.76 -13.59 1.76
CA ARG A 15 12.04 -14.86 1.90
C ARG A 15 10.82 -14.88 1.01
N ILE A 16 10.47 -16.05 0.51
CA ILE A 16 9.29 -16.28 -0.29
C ILE A 16 8.29 -17.07 0.53
N LEU A 17 7.10 -16.51 0.73
CA LEU A 17 5.97 -17.14 1.41
C LEU A 17 4.84 -17.38 0.41
N GLN A 18 4.21 -18.55 0.52
CA GLN A 18 2.94 -18.81 -0.15
C GLN A 18 1.82 -18.38 0.80
N LEU A 19 1.04 -17.36 0.42
CA LEU A 19 -0.08 -16.87 1.22
C LEU A 19 -1.23 -17.88 1.16
N THR A 20 -1.41 -18.62 2.25
CA THR A 20 -2.59 -19.46 2.50
C THR A 20 -3.67 -18.65 3.24
N PRO A 21 -4.94 -19.10 3.22
CA PRO A 21 -5.99 -18.46 4.02
C PRO A 21 -5.65 -18.37 5.51
N GLU A 22 -5.03 -19.40 6.07
CA GLU A 22 -4.63 -19.46 7.48
C GLU A 22 -3.58 -18.37 7.78
N LEU A 23 -2.56 -18.24 6.92
CA LEU A 23 -1.54 -17.21 7.09
C LEU A 23 -2.13 -15.80 6.94
N LYS A 24 -3.12 -15.59 6.06
CA LYS A 24 -3.79 -14.30 5.92
C LYS A 24 -4.63 -13.96 7.16
N GLN A 25 -5.23 -14.98 7.80
CA GLN A 25 -6.15 -14.79 8.92
C GLN A 25 -5.47 -14.13 10.13
N ASP A 26 -4.20 -14.45 10.40
CA ASP A 26 -3.41 -13.85 11.49
C ASP A 26 -3.15 -12.34 11.29
N TYR A 27 -3.30 -11.84 10.06
CA TYR A 27 -3.04 -10.44 9.68
C TYR A 27 -4.30 -9.74 9.16
N ARG A 28 -5.47 -10.37 9.36
CA ARG A 28 -6.73 -9.88 8.82
C ARG A 28 -7.32 -8.80 9.70
N LEU A 29 -7.83 -7.74 9.06
CA LEU A 29 -8.58 -6.67 9.69
C LEU A 29 -9.79 -6.35 8.80
N ASN A 30 -10.99 -6.75 9.23
CA ASN A 30 -12.22 -6.67 8.45
C ASN A 30 -12.04 -7.32 7.05
N ASP A 31 -12.36 -6.60 5.97
CA ASP A 31 -12.23 -7.03 4.58
C ASP A 31 -10.83 -6.74 3.99
N THR A 32 -9.80 -6.67 4.84
CA THR A 32 -8.41 -6.40 4.45
C THR A 32 -7.44 -7.33 5.17
N PHE A 33 -6.22 -7.44 4.64
CA PHE A 33 -5.10 -8.05 5.37
C PHE A 33 -3.84 -7.19 5.28
N LEU A 34 -3.09 -7.15 6.39
CA LEU A 34 -1.90 -6.32 6.55
C LEU A 34 -0.67 -6.92 5.87
N LEU A 35 -0.17 -6.24 4.82
CA LEU A 35 1.12 -6.58 4.21
C LEU A 35 2.28 -6.10 5.07
N ALA A 36 2.31 -4.80 5.40
CA ALA A 36 3.39 -4.19 6.14
C ALA A 36 2.90 -2.96 6.91
N ALA A 37 3.40 -2.75 8.11
CA ALA A 37 3.23 -1.47 8.82
C ALA A 37 4.50 -1.09 9.57
N ASP A 38 4.71 0.21 9.74
CA ASP A 38 5.66 0.75 10.71
C ASP A 38 5.06 0.58 12.11
N CYS A 39 5.67 -0.28 12.92
CA CYS A 39 5.19 -0.61 14.27
C CYS A 39 5.92 0.19 15.37
N SER A 40 6.50 1.35 15.03
CA SER A 40 7.02 2.29 16.02
C SER A 40 5.91 3.10 16.70
N ASP A 41 6.26 3.84 17.76
CA ASP A 41 5.32 4.70 18.50
C ASP A 41 4.72 5.83 17.64
N ALA A 42 5.32 6.14 16.48
CA ALA A 42 4.83 7.14 15.55
C ALA A 42 4.79 6.57 14.10
N PRO A 43 3.83 5.66 13.81
CA PRO A 43 3.75 4.96 12.53
C PRO A 43 3.72 5.93 11.34
N LYS A 44 4.58 5.70 10.35
CA LYS A 44 4.60 6.50 9.12
C LYS A 44 3.94 5.83 7.94
N ILE A 45 3.74 4.52 7.98
CA ILE A 45 3.07 3.78 6.92
C ILE A 45 2.38 2.53 7.44
N ALA A 46 1.24 2.19 6.84
CA ALA A 46 0.68 0.84 6.87
C ALA A 46 0.05 0.52 5.52
N VAL A 47 0.23 -0.69 5.03
CA VAL A 47 -0.23 -1.15 3.70
C VAL A 47 -1.08 -2.38 3.88
N PHE A 48 -2.34 -2.27 3.47
CA PHE A 48 -3.35 -3.31 3.51
C PHE A 48 -3.78 -3.65 2.10
N MET A 49 -3.94 -4.93 1.82
CA MET A 49 -4.62 -5.39 0.61
C MET A 49 -6.10 -5.56 0.92
N LEU A 50 -6.96 -5.06 0.04
CA LEU A 50 -8.38 -5.37 0.12
C LEU A 50 -8.60 -6.82 -0.31
N ASP A 51 -9.49 -7.52 0.38
CA ASP A 51 -9.79 -8.92 0.13
C ASP A 51 -10.24 -9.16 -1.32
N ASN A 52 -10.00 -10.37 -1.82
CA ASN A 52 -10.33 -10.77 -3.19
C ASN A 52 -9.68 -9.90 -4.28
N GLY A 53 -8.60 -9.18 -3.96
CA GLY A 53 -7.88 -8.36 -4.93
C GLY A 53 -8.64 -7.11 -5.34
N LYS A 54 -9.55 -6.63 -4.48
CA LYS A 54 -10.42 -5.48 -4.78
C LYS A 54 -9.71 -4.13 -4.76
N GLY A 55 -8.46 -4.07 -4.31
CA GLY A 55 -7.72 -2.82 -4.20
C GLY A 55 -6.64 -2.84 -3.12
N ILE A 56 -6.23 -1.64 -2.75
CA ILE A 56 -5.21 -1.39 -1.73
C ILE A 56 -5.63 -0.22 -0.83
N GLN A 57 -5.36 -0.34 0.47
CA GLN A 57 -5.52 0.74 1.45
C GLN A 57 -4.17 1.04 2.09
N ILE A 58 -3.80 2.31 2.16
CA ILE A 58 -2.51 2.75 2.68
C ILE A 58 -2.70 3.87 3.68
N TYR A 59 -2.16 3.70 4.88
CA TYR A 59 -1.95 4.78 5.84
C TYR A 59 -0.62 5.48 5.54
N THR A 60 -0.61 6.81 5.48
CA THR A 60 0.57 7.62 5.13
C THR A 60 1.05 8.51 6.29
N GLY A 61 0.86 8.08 7.54
CA GLY A 61 1.37 8.81 8.71
C GLY A 61 0.49 9.97 9.19
N GLY A 62 -0.80 9.94 8.81
CA GLY A 62 -1.79 10.96 9.16
C GLY A 62 -3.05 10.88 8.28
N ASN A 63 -2.93 10.28 7.10
CA ASN A 63 -4.04 10.09 6.17
C ASN A 63 -4.18 8.62 5.79
N TYR A 64 -5.40 8.22 5.45
CA TYR A 64 -5.72 6.96 4.78
C TYR A 64 -6.07 7.23 3.33
N ILE A 65 -5.51 6.42 2.45
CA ILE A 65 -5.89 6.40 1.04
C ILE A 65 -6.41 5.01 0.68
N VAL A 66 -7.47 4.96 -0.11
CA VAL A 66 -8.07 3.71 -0.59
C VAL A 66 -8.20 3.80 -2.11
N TYR A 67 -7.65 2.82 -2.81
CA TYR A 67 -7.78 2.67 -4.25
C TYR A 67 -8.39 1.31 -4.56
N GLU A 68 -9.64 1.32 -5.03
CA GLU A 68 -10.37 0.11 -5.41
C GLU A 68 -10.31 -0.11 -6.92
N THR A 69 -10.31 -1.38 -7.33
CA THR A 69 -10.26 -1.80 -8.74
C THR A 69 -11.50 -2.58 -9.16
N THR A 70 -12.39 -2.91 -8.22
CA THR A 70 -13.62 -3.66 -8.48
C THR A 70 -14.84 -2.81 -8.12
N GLY A 71 -15.81 -2.68 -9.03
CA GLY A 71 -17.05 -1.89 -8.83
C GLY A 71 -17.24 -0.81 -9.90
N GLN A 72 -18.07 0.21 -9.64
CA GLN A 72 -18.29 1.36 -10.55
C GLN A 72 -16.99 2.11 -10.95
N GLN A 73 -15.87 1.82 -10.27
CA GLN A 73 -14.52 2.32 -10.56
C GLN A 73 -13.74 1.51 -11.61
N GLU A 74 -14.30 0.47 -12.24
CA GLU A 74 -13.63 -0.21 -13.36
C GLU A 74 -13.28 0.77 -14.51
N SER A 75 -14.12 1.81 -14.71
CA SER A 75 -13.92 2.82 -15.75
C SER A 75 -13.05 4.01 -15.34
N GLU A 76 -12.96 4.33 -14.04
CA GLU A 76 -12.27 5.53 -13.56
C GLU A 76 -11.37 5.24 -12.35
N PRO A 77 -10.09 5.66 -12.37
CA PRO A 77 -9.15 5.41 -11.28
C PRO A 77 -9.38 6.40 -10.12
N ILE A 78 -10.40 6.15 -9.33
CA ILE A 78 -10.76 7.02 -8.20
C ILE A 78 -9.95 6.62 -6.95
N LEU A 79 -9.34 7.61 -6.32
CA LEU A 79 -8.68 7.52 -5.04
C LEU A 79 -9.56 8.17 -3.97
N ASN A 80 -9.86 7.44 -2.90
CA ASN A 80 -10.52 7.96 -1.72
C ASN A 80 -9.46 8.37 -0.68
N ILE A 81 -9.54 9.59 -0.16
CA ILE A 81 -8.71 10.10 0.94
C ILE A 81 -9.59 10.32 2.17
N ASN A 82 -9.24 9.66 3.27
CA ASN A 82 -9.89 9.76 4.58
C ASN A 82 -11.42 9.56 4.60
N ASP A 83 -12.01 8.94 3.58
CA ASP A 83 -13.47 8.85 3.40
C ASP A 83 -14.18 10.20 3.24
N GLU A 84 -13.41 11.26 2.90
CA GLU A 84 -13.89 12.64 2.79
C GLU A 84 -13.74 13.18 1.36
N GLN A 85 -12.71 12.75 0.63
CA GLN A 85 -12.37 13.29 -0.68
C GLN A 85 -12.16 12.19 -1.71
N LEU A 86 -12.77 12.36 -2.89
CA LEU A 86 -12.59 11.48 -4.04
C LEU A 86 -11.80 12.22 -5.13
N ILE A 87 -10.69 11.63 -5.58
CA ILE A 87 -9.82 12.16 -6.63
C ILE A 87 -9.80 11.20 -7.82
N ASN A 88 -10.16 11.66 -9.01
CA ASN A 88 -9.91 10.90 -10.22
C ASN A 88 -8.44 11.09 -10.62
N LEU A 89 -7.64 10.02 -10.55
CA LEU A 89 -6.20 10.04 -10.87
C LEU A 89 -5.89 10.07 -12.37
N LYS A 90 -6.89 10.12 -13.24
CA LYS A 90 -6.68 10.18 -14.69
C LYS A 90 -5.92 11.46 -15.06
N ASN A 91 -4.65 11.31 -15.40
CA ASN A 91 -3.71 12.41 -15.70
C ASN A 91 -3.57 13.42 -14.56
N VAL A 92 -3.82 13.01 -13.31
CA VAL A 92 -3.72 13.86 -12.12
C VAL A 92 -2.72 13.25 -11.15
N ILE A 93 -1.89 14.11 -10.58
CA ILE A 93 -1.01 13.78 -9.45
C ILE A 93 -1.65 14.42 -8.22
N TYR A 94 -2.02 13.59 -7.24
CA TYR A 94 -2.45 14.07 -5.94
C TYR A 94 -1.23 14.17 -5.02
N GLN A 95 -1.17 15.22 -4.21
CA GLN A 95 -0.16 15.34 -3.16
C GLN A 95 -0.77 16.00 -1.92
N PHE A 96 -0.20 15.67 -0.76
CA PHE A 96 -0.59 16.23 0.52
C PHE A 96 0.64 16.77 1.26
N PRO A 97 0.56 17.97 1.86
CA PRO A 97 -0.53 18.94 1.71
C PRO A 97 -0.70 19.40 0.25
N PRO A 98 -1.91 19.82 -0.16
CA PRO A 98 -2.13 20.34 -1.51
C PRO A 98 -1.37 21.67 -1.70
N ASP A 99 -0.95 21.94 -2.94
CA ASP A 99 -0.31 23.20 -3.37
C ASP A 99 1.04 23.56 -2.71
N GLU A 100 1.61 22.67 -1.91
CA GLU A 100 2.94 22.86 -1.29
C GLU A 100 4.07 22.27 -2.15
N GLU A 101 5.25 22.91 -2.17
CA GLU A 101 6.43 22.35 -2.85
C GLU A 101 6.95 21.09 -2.14
N ILE A 102 6.82 21.08 -0.81
CA ILE A 102 7.19 19.96 0.06
C ILE A 102 5.91 19.20 0.42
N TYR A 103 5.88 17.93 0.05
CA TYR A 103 4.75 17.04 0.30
C TYR A 103 5.14 15.91 1.25
N ASP A 104 4.20 15.50 2.10
CA ASP A 104 4.30 14.32 2.96
C ASP A 104 4.09 13.05 2.15
N PHE A 105 3.11 13.04 1.25
CA PHE A 105 2.91 11.94 0.31
C PHE A 105 2.32 12.40 -1.02
N ARG A 106 2.53 11.58 -2.05
CA ARG A 106 2.09 11.82 -3.43
C ARG A 106 1.53 10.53 -4.03
N VAL A 107 0.44 10.65 -4.78
CA VAL A 107 -0.26 9.53 -5.41
C VAL A 107 -0.54 9.85 -6.87
N TYR A 108 -0.21 8.91 -7.76
CA TYR A 108 -0.44 9.06 -9.20
C TYR A 108 -0.50 7.69 -9.90
N LEU A 109 -0.95 7.67 -11.14
CA LEU A 109 -0.76 6.54 -12.05
C LEU A 109 0.46 6.80 -12.92
N ASN A 110 1.34 5.81 -13.08
CA ASN A 110 2.40 5.88 -14.08
C ASN A 110 1.87 5.52 -15.49
N ASP A 111 2.78 5.53 -16.47
CA ASP A 111 2.44 5.23 -17.88
C ASP A 111 1.89 3.81 -18.13
N GLU A 112 1.98 2.91 -17.15
CA GLU A 112 1.48 1.54 -17.20
C GLU A 112 0.19 1.34 -16.37
N ASP A 113 -0.49 2.42 -15.98
CA ASP A 113 -1.67 2.41 -15.09
C ASP A 113 -1.41 1.75 -13.73
N ILE A 114 -0.16 1.81 -13.25
CA ILE A 114 0.23 1.36 -11.91
C ILE A 114 0.05 2.54 -10.96
N LEU A 115 -0.72 2.34 -9.89
CA LEU A 115 -0.81 3.26 -8.78
C LEU A 115 0.55 3.33 -8.09
N VAL A 116 1.11 4.53 -7.98
CA VAL A 116 2.34 4.80 -7.24
C VAL A 116 2.01 5.73 -6.07
N VAL A 117 2.44 5.35 -4.88
CA VAL A 117 2.31 6.13 -3.65
C VAL A 117 3.70 6.35 -3.08
N GLU A 118 4.17 7.60 -3.16
CA GLU A 118 5.41 8.02 -2.52
C GLU A 118 5.08 8.60 -1.15
N ASN A 119 5.73 8.11 -0.10
CA ASN A 119 5.61 8.64 1.26
C ASN A 119 6.96 9.21 1.70
N LYS A 120 7.06 10.54 1.77
CA LYS A 120 8.29 11.25 2.15
C LYS A 120 8.59 11.15 3.63
N LEU A 121 7.60 10.89 4.49
CA LEU A 121 7.81 10.78 5.95
C LEU A 121 8.73 9.61 6.33
N ASN A 122 8.83 8.58 5.49
CA ASN A 122 9.73 7.44 5.69
C ASN A 122 10.43 6.95 4.41
N GLY A 123 10.31 7.70 3.32
CA GLY A 123 10.89 7.38 2.01
C GLY A 123 10.31 6.11 1.36
N ALA A 124 9.15 5.64 1.79
CA ALA A 124 8.52 4.46 1.21
C ALA A 124 7.95 4.76 -0.18
N VAL A 125 7.99 3.76 -1.06
CA VAL A 125 7.25 3.78 -2.32
C VAL A 125 6.41 2.51 -2.38
N VAL A 126 5.09 2.66 -2.51
CA VAL A 126 4.16 1.56 -2.72
C VAL A 126 3.68 1.61 -4.16
N GLN A 127 3.67 0.46 -4.83
CA GLN A 127 3.09 0.32 -6.16
C GLN A 127 2.00 -0.74 -6.13
N TYR A 128 0.91 -0.48 -6.84
CA TYR A 128 -0.20 -1.41 -6.97
C TYR A 128 -0.77 -1.38 -8.38
N ASN A 129 -1.01 -2.54 -8.97
CA ASN A 129 -1.66 -2.63 -10.28
C ASN A 129 -3.00 -3.38 -10.23
N ARG A 130 -3.78 -3.25 -11.29
CA ARG A 130 -5.11 -3.87 -11.43
C ARG A 130 -5.09 -5.41 -11.43
N LYS A 131 -3.93 -6.04 -11.57
CA LYS A 131 -3.74 -7.50 -11.43
C LYS A 131 -3.49 -7.91 -9.97
N SER A 132 -3.76 -7.02 -9.01
CA SER A 132 -3.51 -7.23 -7.60
C SER A 132 -2.04 -7.53 -7.26
N ILE A 133 -1.12 -6.97 -8.05
CA ILE A 133 0.31 -7.01 -7.72
C ILE A 133 0.62 -5.78 -6.89
N ALA A 134 1.15 -5.99 -5.69
CA ALA A 134 1.59 -4.94 -4.79
C ALA A 134 3.10 -5.03 -4.55
N SER A 135 3.80 -3.91 -4.53
CA SER A 135 5.19 -3.84 -4.12
C SER A 135 5.40 -2.71 -3.13
N ILE A 136 6.31 -2.92 -2.18
CA ILE A 136 6.68 -1.95 -1.15
C ILE A 136 8.20 -1.85 -1.15
N LEU A 137 8.70 -0.67 -1.52
CA LEU A 137 10.09 -0.30 -1.39
C LEU A 137 10.26 0.55 -0.13
N LEU A 138 11.24 0.19 0.70
CA LEU A 138 11.59 0.93 1.91
C LEU A 138 13.10 1.16 1.97
N PRO A 139 13.54 2.34 2.42
CA PRO A 139 14.93 2.56 2.81
C PRO A 139 15.37 1.54 3.87
N THR A 140 16.61 1.07 3.79
CA THR A 140 17.15 0.01 4.66
C THR A 140 17.02 0.33 6.15
N VAL A 141 17.13 1.61 6.52
CA VAL A 141 17.04 2.09 7.91
C VAL A 141 15.68 1.81 8.57
N HIS A 142 14.62 1.62 7.79
CA HIS A 142 13.27 1.38 8.31
C HIS A 142 12.88 -0.10 8.36
N LYS A 143 13.60 -0.99 7.66
CA LYS A 143 13.23 -2.42 7.53
C LYS A 143 13.08 -3.13 8.88
N GLY A 144 13.92 -2.81 9.86
CA GLY A 144 13.89 -3.45 11.19
C GLY A 144 12.73 -3.01 12.09
N ARG A 145 11.97 -1.97 11.71
CA ARG A 145 10.84 -1.42 12.46
C ARG A 145 9.48 -1.81 11.86
N MET A 146 9.52 -2.58 10.77
CA MET A 146 8.32 -3.03 10.09
C MET A 146 7.76 -4.29 10.76
N CYS A 147 6.44 -4.40 10.79
CA CYS A 147 5.66 -5.58 11.15
C CYS A 147 4.76 -5.99 9.98
N GLY A 148 3.96 -7.05 10.15
CA GLY A 148 3.10 -7.60 9.09
C GLY A 148 3.75 -8.72 8.28
N LEU A 149 3.02 -9.24 7.29
CA LEU A 149 3.45 -10.37 6.45
C LEU A 149 4.81 -10.15 5.77
N CYS A 150 5.09 -8.94 5.28
CA CYS A 150 6.36 -8.54 4.67
C CYS A 150 7.55 -8.55 5.61
N SER A 151 7.30 -8.59 6.92
CA SER A 151 8.30 -8.58 7.99
C SER A 151 8.38 -9.92 8.71
N SER A 152 7.49 -10.87 8.37
CA SER A 152 7.43 -12.19 8.97
C SER A 152 8.77 -12.90 8.81
N ARG A 153 9.42 -13.11 9.95
CA ARG A 153 10.52 -14.06 10.12
C ARG A 153 9.85 -15.37 10.51
N ALA A 154 9.29 -16.11 9.55
CA ALA A 154 8.69 -17.40 9.86
C ALA A 154 9.68 -18.24 10.70
N HIS A 155 9.18 -18.73 11.84
CA HIS A 155 9.87 -19.57 12.81
C HIS A 155 10.39 -20.86 12.16
#